data_AF-A0A9E3EUT0-F1
#
_entry.id   AF-A0A9E3EUT0-F1
#
_cell.length_a   1.000
_cell.length_b   1.000
_cell.length_c   1.000
_cell.angle_alpha   90.00
_cell.angle_beta   90.00
_cell.angle_gamma   90.00
#
_symmetry.space_group_name_H-M   'P 1'
#
loop_
_entity.id
_entity.type
_entity.pdbx_description
1 polymer ?
#
loop_
_entity_poly.entity_id
_entity_poly.type
_entity_poly.pdbx_seq_one_letter_code
_entity_poly.pdbx_strand_id
1 'polypeptide(L)'
;MRRILLPLLAALAAALPAPSRAQSAGLVGEWEGMMRTPRPVLVRLTLARSGDGWTATISEPSRHIEAHPVDTVQVRGDTVRLRFAGDLRGLRLRGILAPDGRVVAGMATAGSNAMPFRLARPGTPEAAALAAEVAAPFDVSHQDPDSARIITEDIPRFWAALDAATPENRTALLQSMYLDRGTPGLQDFTVLRIGDSRSLVASLDRFPSYYRAARASTLRAAEFTPQIRAAFRRMEEIYPEAVFPDVYFLVGNLSSGGTTSGRGLLIGTEVMSLTDSTPDAEMSPWMKAAFKSIDAIPHIVAHELVHYEQDYAPGNTLLRQSLNEGVADFVGELISGGHINVAARAYGDAHEAALWCEFRGQMGGTDFSEWLYNGNTTRDRPADLGYDMGYRIARAYYRRTRDKRQAVRDLLRIRDFEGFVKASGYGERFACPRTGS
;
A
#
# COMPACT_ATOMS: atom_id res chain seq x y z
N MET A 1 -62.91 -24.71 -35.74
CA MET A 1 -63.18 -24.25 -34.37
C MET A 1 -62.05 -24.67 -33.45
N ARG A 2 -61.31 -23.70 -32.89
CA ARG A 2 -60.74 -23.65 -31.51
C ARG A 2 -59.55 -22.69 -31.51
N ARG A 3 -59.85 -21.44 -31.14
CA ARG A 3 -58.86 -20.46 -30.67
C ARG A 3 -58.41 -20.92 -29.28
N ILE A 4 -57.11 -21.08 -29.06
CA ILE A 4 -56.54 -21.30 -27.73
C ILE A 4 -56.08 -19.92 -27.23
N LEU A 5 -56.78 -19.41 -26.21
CA LEU A 5 -56.37 -18.23 -25.45
C LEU A 5 -55.14 -18.57 -24.59
N LEU A 6 -54.07 -17.78 -24.69
CA LEU A 6 -53.05 -17.72 -23.63
C LEU A 6 -53.56 -16.81 -22.49
N PRO A 7 -53.43 -17.19 -21.22
CA PRO A 7 -53.72 -16.30 -20.10
C PRO A 7 -52.55 -15.35 -19.87
N LEU A 8 -52.86 -14.06 -19.77
CA LEU A 8 -51.96 -12.99 -19.38
C LEU A 8 -51.72 -13.10 -17.85
N LEU A 9 -50.53 -13.53 -17.44
CA LEU A 9 -50.10 -13.51 -16.03
C LEU A 9 -49.60 -12.10 -15.70
N ALA A 10 -50.45 -11.30 -15.05
CA ALA A 10 -50.06 -10.02 -14.48
C ALA A 10 -49.19 -10.25 -13.23
N ALA A 11 -47.90 -9.94 -13.34
CA ALA A 11 -46.98 -9.92 -12.20
C ALA A 11 -47.32 -8.72 -11.32
N LEU A 12 -47.89 -8.98 -10.14
CA LEU A 12 -48.09 -7.98 -9.09
C LEU A 12 -46.72 -7.65 -8.48
N ALA A 13 -46.07 -6.60 -8.97
CA ALA A 13 -44.87 -6.07 -8.33
C ALA A 13 -45.29 -5.46 -6.98
N ALA A 14 -45.01 -6.18 -5.88
CA ALA A 14 -45.12 -5.61 -4.54
C ALA A 14 -44.11 -4.46 -4.42
N ALA A 15 -44.60 -3.21 -4.49
CA ALA A 15 -43.81 -2.03 -4.23
C ALA A 15 -43.34 -2.10 -2.76
N LEU A 16 -42.03 -2.25 -2.56
CA LEU A 16 -41.42 -2.06 -1.25
C LEU A 16 -41.79 -0.66 -0.74
N PRO A 17 -42.25 -0.51 0.51
CA PRO A 17 -42.62 0.79 1.05
C PRO A 17 -41.40 1.72 1.00
N ALA A 18 -41.62 2.95 0.51
CA ALA A 18 -40.61 3.99 0.60
C ALA A 18 -40.21 4.19 2.08
N PRO A 19 -38.91 4.34 2.39
CA PRO A 19 -38.45 4.51 3.76
C PRO A 19 -39.14 5.73 4.40
N SER A 20 -39.53 5.60 5.68
CA SER A 20 -40.26 6.64 6.38
C SER A 20 -39.44 7.93 6.49
N ARG A 21 -40.11 9.09 6.41
CA ARG A 21 -39.48 10.42 6.52
C ARG A 21 -38.62 10.56 7.80
N ALA A 22 -38.99 9.84 8.87
CA ALA A 22 -38.29 9.78 10.14
C ALA A 22 -36.91 9.07 10.07
N GLN A 23 -36.76 7.99 9.29
CA GLN A 23 -35.47 7.31 9.12
C GLN A 23 -34.45 8.17 8.38
N SER A 24 -34.88 8.90 7.35
CA SER A 24 -33.99 9.81 6.60
C SER A 24 -33.57 11.05 7.41
N ALA A 25 -34.35 11.44 8.43
CA ALA A 25 -34.00 12.56 9.30
C ALA A 25 -32.78 12.27 10.18
N GLY A 26 -32.53 10.98 10.49
CA GLY A 26 -31.41 10.55 11.33
C GLY A 26 -30.02 10.81 10.74
N LEU A 27 -29.92 11.05 9.43
CA LEU A 27 -28.66 11.36 8.74
C LEU A 27 -28.30 12.87 8.75
N VAL A 28 -29.26 13.75 9.01
CA VAL A 28 -29.05 15.21 9.02
C VAL A 28 -28.12 15.60 10.18
N GLY A 29 -27.25 16.58 9.94
CA GLY A 29 -26.34 17.16 10.91
C GLY A 29 -24.88 16.79 10.65
N GLU A 30 -24.07 17.01 11.66
CA GLU A 30 -22.63 16.79 11.60
C GLU A 30 -22.25 15.38 12.03
N TRP A 31 -21.19 14.90 11.41
CA TRP A 31 -20.57 13.60 11.63
C TRP A 31 -19.06 13.80 11.63
N GLU A 32 -18.38 13.21 12.60
CA GLU A 32 -16.92 13.22 12.72
C GLU A 32 -16.42 11.80 12.96
N GLY A 33 -15.30 11.45 12.36
CA GLY A 33 -14.63 10.21 12.67
C GLY A 33 -13.49 9.95 11.73
N MET A 34 -13.26 8.68 11.44
CA MET A 34 -12.05 8.21 10.79
C MET A 34 -12.36 7.64 9.41
N MET A 35 -11.53 8.02 8.45
CA MET A 35 -11.36 7.26 7.21
C MET A 35 -10.05 6.46 7.30
N ARG A 36 -10.14 5.14 7.12
CA ARG A 36 -8.98 4.26 7.12
C ARG A 36 -8.22 4.42 5.82
N THR A 37 -7.05 5.02 5.94
CA THR A 37 -5.99 5.06 4.93
C THR A 37 -4.72 4.51 5.60
N PRO A 38 -3.59 4.29 4.89
CA PRO A 38 -2.32 3.92 5.55
C PRO A 38 -1.89 4.85 6.68
N ARG A 39 -2.32 6.12 6.68
CA ARG A 39 -2.38 6.96 7.87
C ARG A 39 -3.83 7.42 8.05
N PRO A 40 -4.61 6.83 8.96
CA PRO A 40 -5.99 7.18 9.17
C PRO A 40 -6.15 8.67 9.38
N VAL A 41 -7.15 9.24 8.73
CA VAL A 41 -7.40 10.67 8.76
C VAL A 41 -8.72 10.95 9.42
N LEU A 42 -8.76 12.06 10.16
CA LEU A 42 -10.00 12.59 10.69
C LEU A 42 -10.78 13.23 9.54
N VAL A 43 -12.05 12.84 9.42
CA VAL A 43 -12.96 13.36 8.42
C VAL A 43 -14.20 13.89 9.13
N ARG A 44 -14.65 15.07 8.68
CA ARG A 44 -15.93 15.66 9.08
C ARG A 44 -16.86 15.69 7.89
N LEU A 45 -18.10 15.29 8.10
CA LEU A 45 -19.14 15.26 7.10
C LEU A 45 -20.38 15.97 7.66
N THR A 46 -20.83 17.01 6.97
CA THR A 46 -22.07 17.71 7.32
C THR A 46 -23.11 17.40 6.26
N LEU A 47 -24.26 16.85 6.67
CA LEU A 47 -25.41 16.60 5.80
C LEU A 47 -26.56 17.52 6.16
N ALA A 48 -27.15 18.20 5.18
CA ALA A 48 -28.32 19.04 5.37
C ALA A 48 -29.39 18.79 4.31
N ARG A 49 -30.62 19.12 4.65
CA ARG A 49 -31.73 19.21 3.69
C ARG A 49 -31.69 20.57 2.99
N SER A 50 -31.92 20.58 1.68
CA SER A 50 -32.08 21.80 0.90
C SER A 50 -33.27 21.62 -0.06
N GLY A 51 -34.40 22.24 0.28
CA GLY A 51 -35.69 21.94 -0.34
C GLY A 51 -36.05 20.45 -0.22
N ASP A 52 -36.43 19.84 -1.34
CA ASP A 52 -36.68 18.39 -1.43
C ASP A 52 -35.39 17.56 -1.57
N GLY A 53 -34.25 18.23 -1.75
CA GLY A 53 -32.94 17.63 -1.97
C GLY A 53 -32.06 17.57 -0.73
N TRP A 54 -30.77 17.33 -0.97
CA TRP A 54 -29.72 17.22 0.03
C TRP A 54 -28.50 18.02 -0.38
N THR A 55 -27.82 18.59 0.61
CA THR A 55 -26.50 19.17 0.47
C THR A 55 -25.57 18.51 1.47
N ALA A 56 -24.28 18.47 1.13
CA ALA A 56 -23.27 18.01 2.06
C ALA A 56 -21.94 18.71 1.82
N THR A 57 -21.14 18.79 2.88
CA THR A 57 -19.74 19.21 2.84
C THR A 57 -18.88 18.18 3.55
N ILE A 58 -17.64 18.02 3.08
CA ILE A 58 -16.63 17.19 3.73
C ILE A 58 -15.44 18.05 4.13
N SER A 59 -14.82 17.76 5.26
CA SER A 59 -13.55 18.39 5.66
C SER A 59 -12.54 17.31 6.07
N GLU A 60 -11.29 17.56 5.75
CA GLU A 60 -10.13 16.77 6.19
C GLU A 60 -9.09 17.77 6.73
N PRO A 61 -9.14 18.10 8.04
CA PRO A 61 -8.31 19.16 8.61
C PRO A 61 -6.81 18.95 8.37
N SER A 62 -6.34 17.70 8.38
CA SER A 62 -4.92 17.35 8.17
C SER A 62 -4.37 17.73 6.79
N ARG A 63 -5.24 17.95 5.80
CA ARG A 63 -4.87 18.37 4.43
C ARG A 63 -5.33 19.78 4.10
N HIS A 64 -5.73 20.55 5.11
CA HIS A 64 -6.31 21.89 4.94
C HIS A 64 -7.53 21.90 3.99
N ILE A 65 -8.26 20.78 3.92
CA ILE A 65 -9.52 20.69 3.17
C ILE A 65 -10.63 21.12 4.12
N GLU A 66 -11.15 22.32 3.88
CA GLU A 66 -12.24 22.90 4.68
C GLU A 66 -13.53 22.96 3.87
N ALA A 67 -14.60 22.38 4.43
CA ALA A 67 -15.96 22.48 3.90
C ALA A 67 -16.11 22.23 2.39
N HIS A 68 -15.35 21.28 1.82
CA HIS A 68 -15.38 20.97 0.39
C HIS A 68 -16.78 20.47 -0.01
N PRO A 69 -17.42 21.07 -1.03
CA PRO A 69 -18.78 20.73 -1.39
C PRO A 69 -18.87 19.32 -2.00
N VAL A 70 -19.92 18.59 -1.61
CA VAL A 70 -20.29 17.34 -2.27
C VAL A 70 -21.13 17.66 -3.50
N ASP A 71 -20.71 17.17 -4.65
CA ASP A 71 -21.37 17.39 -5.94
C ASP A 71 -22.71 16.65 -6.05
N THR A 72 -22.73 15.37 -5.68
CA THR A 72 -23.94 14.55 -5.72
C THR A 72 -24.18 13.90 -4.35
N VAL A 73 -25.34 14.19 -3.74
CA VAL A 73 -25.81 13.56 -2.50
C VAL A 73 -27.06 12.72 -2.78
N GLN A 74 -26.97 11.42 -2.54
CA GLN A 74 -28.11 10.49 -2.67
C GLN A 74 -28.36 9.81 -1.33
N VAL A 75 -29.53 10.05 -0.75
CA VAL A 75 -29.98 9.37 0.47
C VAL A 75 -31.18 8.48 0.16
N ARG A 76 -31.09 7.21 0.54
CA ARG A 76 -32.19 6.22 0.43
C ARG A 76 -32.27 5.42 1.73
N GLY A 77 -33.27 5.74 2.55
CA GLY A 77 -33.42 5.13 3.88
C GLY A 77 -32.27 5.51 4.79
N ASP A 78 -31.56 4.49 5.28
CA ASP A 78 -30.34 4.59 6.10
C ASP A 78 -29.05 4.80 5.28
N THR A 79 -29.13 4.68 3.96
CA THR A 79 -27.97 4.67 3.09
C THR A 79 -27.71 6.05 2.50
N VAL A 80 -26.47 6.52 2.63
CA VAL A 80 -25.96 7.74 1.99
C VAL A 80 -24.93 7.37 0.92
N ARG A 81 -25.02 7.99 -0.25
CA ARG A 81 -24.00 7.94 -1.30
C ARG A 81 -23.59 9.34 -1.71
N LEU A 82 -22.29 9.59 -1.72
CA LEU A 82 -21.69 10.88 -2.02
C LEU A 82 -20.75 10.75 -3.22
N ARG A 83 -20.78 11.71 -4.13
CA ARG A 83 -19.79 11.90 -5.19
C ARG A 83 -19.30 13.34 -5.14
N PHE A 84 -18.04 13.54 -5.47
CA PHE A 84 -17.41 14.84 -5.41
C PHE A 84 -17.01 15.30 -6.82
N ALA A 85 -16.76 16.60 -6.95
CA ALA A 85 -16.20 17.21 -8.15
C ALA A 85 -14.86 17.92 -7.80
N GLY A 86 -14.22 18.50 -8.81
CA GLY A 86 -12.93 19.19 -8.66
C GLY A 86 -11.81 18.23 -8.22
N ASP A 87 -11.05 18.64 -7.21
CA ASP A 87 -9.89 17.90 -6.69
C ASP A 87 -10.26 16.53 -6.12
N LEU A 88 -11.52 16.33 -5.72
CA LEU A 88 -12.02 15.06 -5.19
C LEU A 88 -12.84 14.23 -6.22
N ARG A 89 -12.84 14.57 -7.52
CA ARG A 89 -13.72 13.95 -8.54
C ARG A 89 -13.73 12.42 -8.63
N GLY A 90 -12.65 11.77 -8.17
CA GLY A 90 -12.51 10.30 -8.15
C GLY A 90 -13.08 9.63 -6.91
N LEU A 91 -13.32 10.38 -5.83
CA LEU A 91 -13.79 9.86 -4.55
C LEU A 91 -15.30 9.57 -4.60
N ARG A 92 -15.70 8.45 -4.02
CA ARG A 92 -17.10 8.10 -3.78
C ARG A 92 -17.24 7.55 -2.38
N LEU A 93 -18.22 8.01 -1.61
CA LEU A 93 -18.57 7.42 -0.32
C LEU A 93 -19.90 6.69 -0.42
N ARG A 94 -19.98 5.49 0.17
CA ARG A 94 -21.24 4.81 0.49
C ARG A 94 -21.24 4.48 1.96
N GLY A 95 -22.13 5.12 2.74
CA GLY A 95 -22.34 4.89 4.16
C GLY A 95 -23.72 4.34 4.47
N ILE A 96 -23.85 3.65 5.60
CA ILE A 96 -25.10 3.16 6.16
C ILE A 96 -25.17 3.65 7.61
N LEU A 97 -26.28 4.29 7.97
CA LEU A 97 -26.58 4.67 9.34
C LEU A 97 -26.94 3.42 10.15
N ALA A 98 -26.24 3.21 11.26
CA ALA A 98 -26.54 2.13 12.18
C ALA A 98 -27.96 2.30 12.77
N PRO A 99 -28.65 1.21 13.16
CA PRO A 99 -30.01 1.28 13.70
C PRO A 99 -30.16 2.15 14.95
N ASP A 100 -29.09 2.31 15.72
CA ASP A 100 -29.04 3.19 16.91
C ASP A 100 -28.92 4.68 16.56
N GLY A 101 -28.73 5.02 15.29
CA GLY A 101 -28.57 6.39 14.80
C GLY A 101 -27.23 7.04 15.19
N ARG A 102 -26.28 6.30 15.77
CA ARG A 102 -25.06 6.87 16.37
C ARG A 102 -23.86 6.88 15.44
N VAL A 103 -23.80 5.92 14.51
CA VAL A 103 -22.65 5.72 13.63
C VAL A 103 -23.10 5.59 12.19
N VAL A 104 -22.44 6.31 11.29
CA VAL A 104 -22.45 6.04 9.84
C VAL A 104 -21.15 5.32 9.50
N ALA A 105 -21.26 4.09 9.02
CA ALA A 105 -20.11 3.30 8.60
C ALA A 105 -20.24 2.90 7.13
N GLY A 106 -19.12 2.76 6.44
CA GLY A 106 -19.16 2.41 5.05
C GLY A 106 -17.81 2.38 4.37
N MET A 107 -17.84 2.47 3.04
CA MET A 107 -16.66 2.43 2.19
C MET A 107 -16.56 3.71 1.37
N ALA A 108 -15.40 4.34 1.42
CA ALA A 108 -14.95 5.30 0.44
C ALA A 108 -14.19 4.56 -0.67
N THR A 109 -14.31 4.99 -1.92
CA THR A 109 -13.61 4.39 -3.07
C THR A 109 -13.00 5.49 -3.92
N ALA A 110 -11.76 5.28 -4.35
CA ALA A 110 -11.03 6.16 -5.27
C ALA A 110 -10.17 5.30 -6.20
N GLY A 111 -10.56 5.19 -7.47
CA GLY A 111 -9.95 4.22 -8.38
C GLY A 111 -10.16 2.78 -7.89
N SER A 112 -9.07 2.02 -7.75
CA SER A 112 -9.06 0.67 -7.17
C SER A 112 -9.06 0.65 -5.64
N ASN A 113 -8.82 1.80 -4.99
CA ASN A 113 -8.66 1.85 -3.54
C ASN A 113 -10.02 1.87 -2.85
N ALA A 114 -10.16 1.04 -1.81
CA ALA A 114 -11.35 0.95 -0.97
C ALA A 114 -10.96 1.24 0.48
N MET A 115 -11.49 2.33 1.03
CA MET A 115 -11.12 2.89 2.33
C MET A 115 -12.33 2.82 3.26
N PRO A 116 -12.37 1.89 4.23
CA PRO A 116 -13.43 1.85 5.23
C PRO A 116 -13.47 3.17 6.02
N PHE A 117 -14.66 3.64 6.35
CA PHE A 117 -14.83 4.79 7.22
C PHE A 117 -15.89 4.53 8.28
N ARG A 118 -15.72 5.20 9.42
CA ARG A 118 -16.71 5.25 10.51
C ARG A 118 -16.79 6.69 10.99
N LEU A 119 -18.01 7.22 11.04
CA LEU A 119 -18.29 8.56 11.54
C LEU A 119 -19.34 8.45 12.63
N ALA A 120 -19.16 9.21 13.71
CA ALA A 120 -20.09 9.31 14.81
C ALA A 120 -20.51 10.79 14.98
N ARG A 121 -21.47 11.04 15.86
CA ARG A 121 -21.88 12.42 16.16
C ARG A 121 -20.78 13.15 16.94
N PRO A 122 -20.43 14.39 16.59
CA PRO A 122 -19.47 15.17 17.36
C PRO A 122 -19.84 15.22 18.85
N GLY A 123 -18.84 15.05 19.72
CA GLY A 123 -19.02 15.06 21.17
C GLY A 123 -19.50 13.76 21.80
N THR A 124 -19.72 12.67 21.04
CA THR A 124 -20.07 11.36 21.62
C THR A 124 -18.84 10.51 21.97
N PRO A 125 -18.97 9.49 22.85
CA PRO A 125 -17.89 8.55 23.14
C PRO A 125 -17.35 7.83 21.90
N GLU A 126 -18.23 7.52 20.92
CA GLU A 126 -17.82 6.88 19.67
C GLU A 126 -16.96 7.82 18.82
N ALA A 127 -17.30 9.11 18.74
CA ALA A 127 -16.49 10.10 18.04
C ALA A 127 -15.15 10.30 18.76
N ALA A 128 -15.15 10.37 20.10
CA ALA A 128 -13.93 10.46 20.89
C ALA A 128 -13.01 9.24 20.70
N ALA A 129 -13.56 8.03 20.62
CA ALA A 129 -12.78 6.81 20.36
C ALA A 129 -12.16 6.81 18.95
N LEU A 130 -12.91 7.24 17.93
CA LEU A 130 -12.39 7.36 16.56
C LEU A 130 -11.32 8.45 16.45
N ALA A 131 -11.52 9.60 17.10
CA ALA A 131 -10.53 10.66 17.16
C ALA A 131 -9.27 10.22 17.93
N ALA A 132 -9.43 9.49 19.04
CA ALA A 132 -8.33 8.91 19.79
C ALA A 132 -7.56 7.86 18.96
N GLU A 133 -8.23 7.08 18.11
CA GLU A 133 -7.56 6.14 17.19
C GLU A 133 -6.72 6.87 16.14
N VAL A 134 -7.21 8.00 15.60
CA VAL A 134 -6.46 8.86 14.66
C VAL A 134 -5.31 9.59 15.37
N ALA A 135 -5.52 10.04 16.61
CA ALA A 135 -4.54 10.79 17.40
C ALA A 135 -3.53 9.89 18.12
N ALA A 136 -3.80 8.60 18.28
CA ALA A 136 -2.86 7.64 18.83
C ALA A 136 -1.56 7.69 18.02
N PRO A 137 -0.39 7.62 18.68
CA PRO A 137 0.89 7.58 17.98
C PRO A 137 0.83 6.53 16.88
N PHE A 138 0.80 7.02 15.64
CA PHE A 138 0.68 6.15 14.50
C PHE A 138 2.02 5.50 14.20
N ASP A 139 3.08 6.27 14.48
CA ASP A 139 4.48 5.89 14.45
C ASP A 139 4.85 5.13 15.74
N VAL A 140 4.80 3.80 15.67
CA VAL A 140 5.29 2.90 16.74
C VAL A 140 6.75 2.53 16.51
N SER A 141 7.54 3.46 15.98
CA SER A 141 8.96 3.27 15.84
C SER A 141 9.70 3.48 17.15
N HIS A 142 10.80 2.76 17.28
CA HIS A 142 11.64 2.72 18.47
C HIS A 142 12.98 3.35 18.17
N GLN A 143 13.60 4.01 19.15
CA GLN A 143 14.97 4.51 18.99
C GLN A 143 16.00 3.37 19.09
N ASP A 144 15.69 2.34 19.89
CA ASP A 144 16.53 1.16 20.03
C ASP A 144 16.15 0.11 18.97
N PRO A 145 17.09 -0.36 18.13
CA PRO A 145 16.83 -1.38 17.11
C PRO A 145 16.33 -2.71 17.67
N ASP A 146 16.63 -3.04 18.93
CA ASP A 146 16.18 -4.29 19.56
C ASP A 146 14.75 -4.19 20.14
N SER A 147 14.19 -2.97 20.24
CA SER A 147 12.84 -2.73 20.76
C SER A 147 11.73 -2.93 19.71
N ALA A 148 12.04 -2.77 18.42
CA ALA A 148 11.09 -3.05 17.32
C ALA A 148 10.55 -4.48 17.41
N ARG A 149 9.26 -4.73 17.26
CA ARG A 149 8.74 -6.11 17.31
C ARG A 149 8.82 -6.79 15.95
N ILE A 150 9.15 -8.08 15.95
CA ILE A 150 9.08 -8.94 14.78
C ILE A 150 7.84 -9.82 14.92
N ILE A 151 6.80 -9.53 14.14
CA ILE A 151 5.42 -9.99 14.35
C ILE A 151 5.08 -10.95 13.22
N THR A 152 4.81 -12.21 13.56
CA THR A 152 4.54 -13.29 12.59
C THR A 152 3.22 -13.98 12.85
N GLU A 153 2.41 -13.52 13.80
CA GLU A 153 1.17 -14.16 14.28
C GLU A 153 0.09 -14.29 13.20
N ASP A 154 0.15 -13.45 12.16
CA ASP A 154 -0.81 -13.48 11.06
C ASP A 154 -0.54 -14.62 10.07
N ILE A 155 0.70 -15.11 9.94
CA ILE A 155 1.00 -16.29 9.11
C ILE A 155 0.27 -17.55 9.59
N PRO A 156 0.42 -18.03 10.85
CA PRO A 156 -0.32 -19.19 11.31
C PRO A 156 -1.82 -18.94 11.38
N ARG A 157 -2.27 -17.70 11.61
CA ARG A 157 -3.68 -17.32 11.56
C ARG A 157 -4.27 -17.53 10.16
N PHE A 158 -3.56 -17.11 9.11
CA PHE A 158 -3.96 -17.34 7.72
C PHE A 158 -4.12 -18.83 7.43
N TRP A 159 -3.09 -19.63 7.77
CA TRP A 159 -3.12 -21.07 7.49
C TRP A 159 -4.21 -21.79 8.29
N ALA A 160 -4.45 -21.43 9.54
CA ALA A 160 -5.55 -21.98 10.33
C ALA A 160 -6.93 -21.64 9.74
N ALA A 161 -7.11 -20.41 9.24
CA ALA A 161 -8.32 -20.00 8.55
C ALA A 161 -8.53 -20.76 7.24
N LEU A 162 -7.46 -21.00 6.48
CA LEU A 162 -7.51 -21.76 5.23
C LEU A 162 -7.78 -23.26 5.47
N ASP A 163 -7.17 -23.86 6.49
CA ASP A 163 -7.38 -25.26 6.86
C ASP A 163 -8.80 -25.53 7.35
N ALA A 164 -9.41 -24.57 8.04
CA ALA A 164 -10.80 -24.66 8.49
C ALA A 164 -11.82 -24.46 7.35
N ALA A 165 -11.38 -23.96 6.19
CA ALA A 165 -12.25 -23.57 5.11
C ALA A 165 -12.54 -24.67 4.09
N THR A 166 -13.81 -24.75 3.69
CA THR A 166 -14.26 -25.40 2.46
C THR A 166 -14.36 -24.37 1.34
N PRO A 167 -14.41 -24.77 0.06
CA PRO A 167 -14.61 -23.83 -1.05
C PRO A 167 -15.83 -22.91 -0.87
N GLU A 168 -16.92 -23.40 -0.26
CA GLU A 168 -18.17 -22.68 -0.10
C GLU A 168 -18.12 -21.60 0.98
N ASN A 169 -17.29 -21.77 2.01
CA ASN A 169 -17.23 -20.86 3.16
C ASN A 169 -15.89 -20.08 3.27
N ARG A 170 -14.93 -20.32 2.37
CA ARG A 170 -13.57 -19.75 2.44
C ARG A 170 -13.54 -18.23 2.56
N THR A 171 -14.36 -17.53 1.78
CA THR A 171 -14.46 -16.06 1.85
C THR A 171 -14.86 -15.60 3.25
N ALA A 172 -15.86 -16.24 3.86
CA ALA A 172 -16.35 -15.87 5.18
C ALA A 172 -15.36 -16.23 6.30
N LEU A 173 -14.67 -17.37 6.20
CA LEU A 173 -13.68 -17.76 7.20
C LEU A 173 -12.39 -16.96 7.09
N LEU A 174 -11.87 -16.67 5.89
CA LEU A 174 -10.74 -15.76 5.74
C LEU A 174 -11.08 -14.35 6.21
N GLN A 175 -12.32 -13.87 6.00
CA GLN A 175 -12.75 -12.61 6.59
C GLN A 175 -12.71 -12.67 8.13
N SER A 176 -13.45 -13.60 8.74
CA SER A 176 -13.69 -13.59 10.19
C SER A 176 -12.55 -14.12 11.05
N MET A 177 -11.73 -15.04 10.52
CA MET A 177 -10.62 -15.66 11.25
C MET A 177 -9.27 -15.00 10.97
N TYR A 178 -9.07 -14.45 9.77
CA TYR A 178 -7.81 -13.83 9.35
C TYR A 178 -7.90 -12.30 9.30
N LEU A 179 -8.68 -11.73 8.38
CA LEU A 179 -8.70 -10.26 8.17
C LEU A 179 -9.26 -9.52 9.38
N ASP A 180 -10.41 -9.92 9.93
CA ASP A 180 -11.06 -9.23 11.07
C ASP A 180 -10.26 -9.34 12.37
N ARG A 181 -9.45 -10.40 12.51
CA ARG A 181 -8.61 -10.67 13.68
C ARG A 181 -7.13 -10.32 13.45
N GLY A 182 -6.83 -9.71 12.32
CA GLY A 182 -5.48 -9.36 11.92
C GLY A 182 -4.80 -8.42 12.89
N THR A 183 -3.48 -8.53 13.00
CA THR A 183 -2.67 -7.52 13.69
C THR A 183 -2.86 -6.14 13.04
N PRO A 184 -2.45 -5.05 13.70
CA PRO A 184 -2.52 -3.73 13.09
C PRO A 184 -1.84 -3.65 11.70
N GLY A 185 -0.72 -4.35 11.50
CA GLY A 185 -0.08 -4.44 10.20
C GLY A 185 -0.91 -5.17 9.14
N LEU A 186 -1.61 -6.25 9.49
CA LEU A 186 -2.54 -6.89 8.55
C LEU A 186 -3.72 -6.00 8.18
N GLN A 187 -4.23 -5.20 9.12
CA GLN A 187 -5.30 -4.24 8.80
C GLN A 187 -4.84 -3.22 7.76
N ASP A 188 -3.64 -2.66 7.93
CA ASP A 188 -3.06 -1.71 6.99
C ASP A 188 -2.77 -2.38 5.64
N PHE A 189 -2.16 -3.56 5.65
CA PHE A 189 -1.86 -4.32 4.44
C PHE A 189 -3.13 -4.76 3.69
N THR A 190 -4.23 -5.00 4.43
CA THR A 190 -5.52 -5.29 3.81
C THR A 190 -6.02 -4.11 3.00
N VAL A 191 -5.95 -2.89 3.54
CA VAL A 191 -6.35 -1.68 2.82
C VAL A 191 -5.41 -1.37 1.66
N LEU A 192 -4.10 -1.56 1.86
CA LEU A 192 -3.07 -1.19 0.89
C LEU A 192 -2.93 -2.17 -0.27
N ARG A 193 -3.08 -3.49 -0.01
CA ARG A 193 -2.63 -4.55 -0.91
C ARG A 193 -3.68 -5.65 -1.12
N ILE A 194 -4.25 -6.21 -0.06
CA ILE A 194 -5.20 -7.35 -0.19
C ILE A 194 -6.54 -6.90 -0.78
N GLY A 195 -7.04 -5.74 -0.38
CA GLY A 195 -8.39 -5.25 -0.63
C GLY A 195 -9.41 -5.91 0.29
N ASP A 196 -9.89 -7.10 -0.07
CA ASP A 196 -10.91 -7.82 0.70
C ASP A 196 -10.71 -9.35 0.65
N SER A 197 -11.50 -10.08 1.43
CA SER A 197 -11.47 -11.55 1.47
C SER A 197 -11.77 -12.21 0.12
N ARG A 198 -12.54 -11.57 -0.78
CA ARG A 198 -12.82 -12.12 -2.12
C ARG A 198 -11.58 -12.04 -3.01
N SER A 199 -10.84 -10.94 -2.95
CA SER A 199 -9.56 -10.76 -3.65
C SER A 199 -8.53 -11.82 -3.22
N LEU A 200 -8.47 -12.10 -1.91
CA LEU A 200 -7.62 -13.15 -1.35
C LEU A 200 -8.04 -14.55 -1.84
N VAL A 201 -9.33 -14.88 -1.80
CA VAL A 201 -9.86 -16.16 -2.30
C VAL A 201 -9.61 -16.33 -3.81
N ALA A 202 -9.81 -15.27 -4.61
CA ALA A 202 -9.54 -15.32 -6.04
C ALA A 202 -8.09 -15.67 -6.36
N SER A 203 -7.14 -15.20 -5.54
CA SER A 203 -5.72 -15.54 -5.68
C SER A 203 -5.45 -16.98 -5.27
N LEU A 204 -6.06 -17.46 -4.17
CA LEU A 204 -5.95 -18.85 -3.74
C LEU A 204 -6.48 -19.84 -4.77
N ASP A 205 -7.60 -19.51 -5.43
CA ASP A 205 -8.19 -20.35 -6.48
C ASP A 205 -7.36 -20.33 -7.78
N ARG A 206 -6.69 -19.21 -8.06
CA ARG A 206 -5.85 -19.06 -9.24
C ARG A 206 -4.46 -19.70 -9.09
N PHE A 207 -3.91 -19.70 -7.88
CA PHE A 207 -2.53 -20.15 -7.61
C PHE A 207 -2.46 -21.21 -6.47
N PRO A 208 -3.28 -22.27 -6.49
CA PRO A 208 -3.40 -23.19 -5.36
C PRO A 208 -2.12 -23.98 -5.09
N SER A 209 -1.37 -24.37 -6.13
CA SER A 209 -0.12 -25.11 -5.95
C SER A 209 0.99 -24.22 -5.41
N TYR A 210 1.01 -22.96 -5.83
CA TYR A 210 1.93 -21.96 -5.28
C TYR A 210 1.69 -21.75 -3.78
N TYR A 211 0.45 -21.46 -3.36
CA TYR A 211 0.15 -21.25 -1.93
C TYR A 211 0.46 -22.48 -1.08
N ARG A 212 0.20 -23.71 -1.58
CA ARG A 212 0.60 -24.93 -0.86
C ARG A 212 2.10 -24.99 -0.62
N ALA A 213 2.92 -24.64 -1.61
CA ALA A 213 4.37 -24.61 -1.46
C ALA A 213 4.84 -23.47 -0.55
N ALA A 214 4.22 -22.29 -0.67
CA ALA A 214 4.55 -21.11 0.14
C ALA A 214 4.31 -21.32 1.65
N ARG A 215 3.42 -22.24 2.05
CA ARG A 215 3.11 -22.50 3.47
C ARG A 215 4.33 -22.82 4.30
N ALA A 216 5.15 -23.78 3.87
CA ALA A 216 6.34 -24.18 4.62
C ALA A 216 7.34 -23.01 4.73
N SER A 217 7.56 -22.28 3.65
CA SER A 217 8.46 -21.12 3.61
C SER A 217 7.97 -19.98 4.50
N THR A 218 6.70 -19.60 4.42
CA THR A 218 6.16 -18.47 5.19
C THR A 218 6.24 -18.70 6.69
N LEU A 219 6.03 -19.94 7.16
CA LEU A 219 6.17 -20.29 8.58
C LEU A 219 7.61 -20.15 9.12
N ARG A 220 8.60 -20.03 8.24
CA ARG A 220 10.01 -19.83 8.59
C ARG A 220 10.41 -18.36 8.73
N ALA A 221 9.49 -17.41 8.50
CA ALA A 221 9.81 -15.97 8.55
C ALA A 221 10.52 -15.54 9.85
N ALA A 222 10.11 -16.11 10.99
CA ALA A 222 10.73 -15.82 12.29
C ALA A 222 12.20 -16.27 12.41
N GLU A 223 12.65 -17.24 11.60
CA GLU A 223 14.04 -17.72 11.58
C GLU A 223 15.03 -16.63 11.17
N PHE A 224 14.57 -15.60 10.45
CA PHE A 224 15.39 -14.48 9.97
C PHE A 224 15.51 -13.33 10.97
N THR A 225 14.92 -13.45 12.16
CA THR A 225 14.99 -12.43 13.22
C THR A 225 16.43 -11.99 13.53
N PRO A 226 17.41 -12.89 13.72
CA PRO A 226 18.79 -12.48 13.99
C PRO A 226 19.40 -11.58 12.91
N GLN A 227 19.14 -11.90 11.63
CA GLN A 227 19.63 -11.14 10.48
C GLN A 227 18.94 -9.78 10.37
N ILE A 228 17.63 -9.71 10.64
CA ILE A 228 16.88 -8.44 10.68
C ILE A 228 17.44 -7.54 11.79
N ARG A 229 17.67 -8.07 13.00
CA ARG A 229 18.29 -7.31 14.10
C ARG A 229 19.69 -6.81 13.75
N ALA A 230 20.49 -7.66 13.11
CA ALA A 230 21.81 -7.25 12.65
C ALA A 230 21.74 -6.08 11.65
N ALA A 231 20.80 -6.12 10.70
CA ALA A 231 20.57 -5.01 9.77
C ALA A 231 20.11 -3.73 10.48
N PHE A 232 19.21 -3.83 11.48
CA PHE A 232 18.75 -2.68 12.25
C PHE A 232 19.88 -2.02 13.05
N ARG A 233 20.69 -2.81 13.77
CA ARG A 233 21.88 -2.29 14.47
C ARG A 233 22.88 -1.69 13.49
N ARG A 234 23.06 -2.29 12.31
CA ARG A 234 23.94 -1.73 11.29
C ARG A 234 23.42 -0.39 10.76
N MET A 235 22.10 -0.22 10.67
CA MET A 235 21.48 1.05 10.32
C MET A 235 21.75 2.12 11.41
N GLU A 236 21.56 1.78 12.68
CA GLU A 236 21.90 2.65 13.82
C GLU A 236 23.36 3.11 13.77
N GLU A 237 24.29 2.21 13.48
CA GLU A 237 25.73 2.53 13.41
C GLU A 237 26.08 3.58 12.34
N ILE A 238 25.41 3.51 11.18
CA ILE A 238 25.67 4.39 10.02
C ILE A 238 24.76 5.62 9.98
N TYR A 239 23.64 5.59 10.72
CA TYR A 239 22.68 6.68 10.84
C TYR A 239 22.07 6.67 12.27
N PRO A 240 22.74 7.30 13.26
CA PRO A 240 22.36 7.23 14.68
C PRO A 240 21.01 7.87 15.05
N GLU A 241 20.39 8.59 14.11
CA GLU A 241 19.06 9.21 14.28
C GLU A 241 17.94 8.35 13.65
N ALA A 242 18.26 7.10 13.27
CA ALA A 242 17.33 6.09 12.78
C ALA A 242 16.21 5.80 13.79
N VAL A 243 15.06 5.40 13.26
CA VAL A 243 13.94 4.87 14.03
C VAL A 243 13.49 3.53 13.47
N PHE A 244 13.20 2.60 14.37
CA PHE A 244 12.97 1.20 14.03
C PHE A 244 11.50 0.84 14.22
N PRO A 245 10.68 0.82 13.17
CA PRO A 245 9.29 0.37 13.27
C PRO A 245 9.16 -1.14 13.52
N ASP A 246 8.01 -1.54 14.07
CA ASP A 246 7.60 -2.94 14.09
C ASP A 246 7.57 -3.54 12.66
N VAL A 247 7.89 -4.82 12.54
CA VAL A 247 7.89 -5.59 11.28
C VAL A 247 6.79 -6.63 11.32
N TYR A 248 5.86 -6.55 10.38
CA TYR A 248 4.71 -7.45 10.26
C TYR A 248 4.89 -8.39 9.07
N PHE A 249 4.87 -9.69 9.34
CA PHE A 249 4.90 -10.73 8.33
C PHE A 249 3.49 -11.27 8.09
N LEU A 250 3.07 -11.18 6.83
CA LEU A 250 1.68 -11.33 6.42
C LEU A 250 1.58 -12.31 5.25
N VAL A 251 0.38 -12.84 5.00
CA VAL A 251 0.05 -13.58 3.78
C VAL A 251 -1.02 -12.82 3.00
N GLY A 252 -0.65 -12.32 1.83
CA GLY A 252 -1.49 -11.51 0.96
C GLY A 252 -2.05 -12.26 -0.25
N ASN A 253 -2.53 -11.43 -1.19
CA ASN A 253 -3.05 -11.83 -2.51
C ASN A 253 -1.97 -11.73 -3.60
N LEU A 254 -0.69 -11.96 -3.27
CA LEU A 254 0.44 -11.97 -4.22
C LEU A 254 0.73 -10.61 -4.89
N SER A 255 0.37 -9.51 -4.24
CA SER A 255 0.46 -8.16 -4.84
C SER A 255 1.67 -7.32 -4.40
N SER A 256 2.39 -7.71 -3.35
CA SER A 256 3.51 -6.94 -2.79
C SER A 256 4.42 -7.83 -1.96
N GLY A 257 5.75 -7.70 -2.16
CA GLY A 257 6.76 -8.34 -1.31
C GLY A 257 7.09 -7.55 -0.05
N GLY A 258 7.03 -6.23 -0.13
CA GLY A 258 7.17 -5.30 0.96
C GLY A 258 6.42 -3.99 0.68
N THR A 259 6.04 -3.30 1.76
CA THR A 259 5.55 -1.92 1.75
C THR A 259 5.64 -1.37 3.17
N THR A 260 5.51 -0.06 3.33
CA THR A 260 5.40 0.58 4.65
C THR A 260 4.00 1.15 4.91
N SER A 261 3.62 1.21 6.19
CA SER A 261 2.57 2.08 6.70
C SER A 261 3.12 2.89 7.86
N GLY A 262 2.34 3.81 8.45
CA GLY A 262 2.83 4.46 9.66
C GLY A 262 2.98 3.51 10.86
N ARG A 263 2.33 2.34 10.85
CA ARG A 263 2.47 1.33 11.92
C ARG A 263 3.70 0.44 11.76
N GLY A 264 4.35 0.46 10.61
CA GLY A 264 5.64 -0.17 10.40
C GLY A 264 5.81 -0.84 9.05
N LEU A 265 6.72 -1.82 9.00
CA LEU A 265 7.09 -2.53 7.77
C LEU A 265 6.13 -3.70 7.56
N LEU A 266 5.56 -3.82 6.36
CA LEU A 266 4.57 -4.83 6.02
C LEU A 266 5.13 -5.74 4.93
N ILE A 267 5.45 -6.98 5.29
CA ILE A 267 6.12 -7.94 4.42
C ILE A 267 5.11 -8.97 3.92
N GLY A 268 4.86 -8.97 2.62
CA GLY A 268 4.07 -9.99 1.93
C GLY A 268 4.91 -11.26 1.80
N THR A 269 4.85 -12.10 2.84
CA THR A 269 5.74 -13.25 3.00
C THR A 269 5.55 -14.25 1.87
N GLU A 270 4.35 -14.32 1.29
CA GLU A 270 4.07 -15.21 0.15
C GLU A 270 4.83 -14.82 -1.12
N VAL A 271 5.14 -13.54 -1.34
CA VAL A 271 5.94 -13.08 -2.48
C VAL A 271 7.44 -13.32 -2.23
N MET A 272 7.83 -13.38 -0.96
CA MET A 272 9.18 -13.64 -0.47
C MET A 272 9.35 -15.11 -0.07
N SER A 273 8.69 -16.06 -0.72
CA SER A 273 8.62 -17.47 -0.25
C SER A 273 9.23 -18.51 -1.20
N LEU A 274 9.91 -18.07 -2.28
CA LEU A 274 10.47 -19.00 -3.24
C LEU A 274 11.53 -19.91 -2.62
N THR A 275 11.57 -21.15 -3.10
CA THR A 275 12.58 -22.17 -2.84
C THR A 275 12.84 -22.94 -4.13
N ASP A 276 13.88 -23.75 -4.17
CA ASP A 276 14.14 -24.67 -5.31
C ASP A 276 12.99 -25.65 -5.57
N SER A 277 12.13 -25.88 -4.57
CA SER A 277 10.96 -26.77 -4.68
C SER A 277 9.66 -26.07 -5.06
N THR A 278 9.67 -24.75 -5.24
CA THR A 278 8.46 -23.98 -5.54
C THR A 278 7.96 -24.30 -6.96
N PRO A 279 6.70 -24.73 -7.14
CA PRO A 279 6.15 -25.02 -8.46
C PRO A 279 5.95 -23.71 -9.24
N ASP A 280 6.43 -23.68 -10.48
CA ASP A 280 6.43 -22.48 -11.32
C ASP A 280 5.38 -22.52 -12.45
N ALA A 281 4.63 -23.62 -12.55
CA ALA A 281 3.63 -23.84 -13.60
C ALA A 281 2.47 -22.83 -13.56
N GLU A 282 2.10 -22.37 -12.35
CA GLU A 282 1.07 -21.34 -12.14
C GLU A 282 1.65 -19.91 -12.21
N MET A 283 2.98 -19.75 -12.23
CA MET A 283 3.63 -18.45 -12.14
C MET A 283 3.69 -17.76 -13.50
N SER A 284 3.18 -16.53 -13.55
CA SER A 284 3.35 -15.66 -14.72
C SER A 284 4.83 -15.23 -14.87
N PRO A 285 5.26 -14.76 -16.06
CA PRO A 285 6.60 -14.19 -16.23
C PRO A 285 6.91 -13.09 -15.21
N TRP A 286 5.92 -12.25 -14.88
CA TRP A 286 6.04 -11.23 -13.84
C TRP A 286 6.32 -11.86 -12.47
N MET A 287 5.57 -12.88 -12.05
CA MET A 287 5.80 -13.54 -10.75
C MET A 287 7.21 -14.12 -10.68
N LYS A 288 7.70 -14.76 -11.75
CA LYS A 288 9.05 -15.34 -11.79
C LYS A 288 10.15 -14.29 -11.65
N ALA A 289 9.89 -13.05 -12.09
CA ALA A 289 10.84 -11.94 -11.96
C ALA A 289 10.73 -11.21 -10.61
N ALA A 290 9.51 -11.00 -10.13
CA ALA A 290 9.22 -10.19 -8.95
C ALA A 290 9.39 -10.96 -7.64
N PHE A 291 9.03 -12.24 -7.61
CA PHE A 291 9.06 -13.04 -6.38
C PHE A 291 10.48 -13.43 -6.04
N LYS A 292 10.79 -13.50 -4.75
CA LYS A 292 12.16 -13.70 -4.26
C LYS A 292 12.25 -14.93 -3.36
N SER A 293 13.48 -15.44 -3.22
CA SER A 293 13.79 -16.49 -2.26
C SER A 293 13.39 -16.08 -0.85
N ILE A 294 12.99 -17.05 -0.04
CA ILE A 294 12.79 -16.87 1.41
C ILE A 294 14.04 -16.30 2.10
N ASP A 295 15.22 -16.62 1.59
CA ASP A 295 16.49 -16.10 2.12
C ASP A 295 16.66 -14.59 1.90
N ALA A 296 15.83 -13.97 1.06
CA ALA A 296 15.84 -12.53 0.83
C ALA A 296 15.03 -11.73 1.86
N ILE A 297 14.41 -12.38 2.86
CA ILE A 297 13.65 -11.69 3.92
C ILE A 297 14.47 -10.58 4.61
N PRO A 298 15.73 -10.79 5.05
CA PRO A 298 16.50 -9.72 5.66
C PRO A 298 16.73 -8.53 4.73
N HIS A 299 16.82 -8.78 3.42
CA HIS A 299 17.10 -7.75 2.41
C HIS A 299 15.86 -6.91 2.10
N ILE A 300 14.66 -7.52 1.98
CA ILE A 300 13.42 -6.74 1.81
C ILE A 300 13.12 -5.93 3.07
N VAL A 301 13.31 -6.49 4.27
CA VAL A 301 13.08 -5.76 5.52
C VAL A 301 14.02 -4.55 5.62
N ALA A 302 15.28 -4.71 5.23
CA ALA A 302 16.23 -3.61 5.15
C ALA A 302 15.83 -2.54 4.12
N HIS A 303 15.36 -2.95 2.94
CA HIS A 303 14.85 -2.04 1.91
C HIS A 303 13.65 -1.22 2.43
N GLU A 304 12.66 -1.88 3.05
CA GLU A 304 11.48 -1.20 3.61
C GLU A 304 11.84 -0.29 4.80
N LEU A 305 12.83 -0.68 5.63
CA LEU A 305 13.35 0.21 6.68
C LEU A 305 13.87 1.51 6.09
N VAL A 306 14.63 1.44 4.99
CA VAL A 306 15.15 2.65 4.34
C VAL A 306 14.01 3.53 3.82
N HIS A 307 12.95 2.95 3.25
CA HIS A 307 11.75 3.73 2.90
C HIS A 307 11.09 4.40 4.10
N TYR A 308 11.09 3.75 5.26
CA TYR A 308 10.56 4.35 6.49
C TYR A 308 11.38 5.57 6.94
N GLU A 309 12.69 5.53 6.72
CA GLU A 309 13.65 6.57 7.11
C GLU A 309 13.75 7.73 6.11
N GLN A 310 13.29 7.52 4.87
CA GLN A 310 13.36 8.52 3.81
C GLN A 310 12.43 9.70 4.08
N ASP A 311 13.02 10.88 4.20
CA ASP A 311 12.33 12.16 4.28
C ASP A 311 12.73 13.05 3.09
N TYR A 312 12.02 12.84 2.00
CA TYR A 312 12.28 13.49 0.72
C TYR A 312 11.37 14.67 0.46
N ALA A 313 11.86 15.65 -0.32
CA ALA A 313 10.98 16.68 -0.86
C ALA A 313 9.85 16.06 -1.72
N PRO A 314 8.63 16.64 -1.70
CA PRO A 314 7.54 16.16 -2.55
C PRO A 314 7.90 16.31 -4.03
N GLY A 315 7.40 15.40 -4.85
CA GLY A 315 7.62 15.39 -6.29
C GLY A 315 7.18 14.06 -6.89
N ASN A 316 7.14 13.98 -8.21
CA ASN A 316 6.74 12.77 -8.93
C ASN A 316 7.52 12.58 -10.23
N THR A 317 8.78 13.05 -10.27
CA THR A 317 9.64 12.86 -11.43
C THR A 317 10.22 11.45 -11.43
N LEU A 318 10.57 10.94 -12.61
CA LEU A 318 11.30 9.69 -12.78
C LEU A 318 12.59 9.68 -11.93
N LEU A 319 13.31 10.81 -11.86
CA LEU A 319 14.50 10.94 -11.03
C LEU A 319 14.20 10.72 -9.54
N ARG A 320 13.18 11.40 -9.01
CA ARG A 320 12.80 11.25 -7.60
C ARG A 320 12.42 9.81 -7.31
N GLN A 321 11.56 9.21 -8.12
CA GLN A 321 11.07 7.85 -7.89
C GLN A 321 12.24 6.84 -7.97
N SER A 322 13.13 7.01 -8.94
CA SER A 322 14.31 6.17 -9.08
C SER A 322 15.25 6.31 -7.87
N LEU A 323 15.48 7.53 -7.37
CA LEU A 323 16.27 7.74 -6.15
C LEU A 323 15.56 7.27 -4.87
N ASN A 324 14.23 7.27 -4.83
CA ASN A 324 13.46 6.70 -3.72
C ASN A 324 13.76 5.19 -3.59
N GLU A 325 13.56 4.47 -4.69
CA GLU A 325 13.75 3.01 -4.77
C GLU A 325 15.22 2.60 -4.73
N GLY A 326 16.06 3.29 -5.49
CA GLY A 326 17.48 2.96 -5.61
C GLY A 326 18.29 3.25 -4.34
N VAL A 327 17.92 4.28 -3.57
CA VAL A 327 18.53 4.50 -2.24
C VAL A 327 18.10 3.41 -1.26
N ALA A 328 16.85 2.96 -1.32
CA ALA A 328 16.38 1.83 -0.51
C ALA A 328 17.13 0.54 -0.83
N ASP A 329 17.37 0.25 -2.12
CA ASP A 329 18.20 -0.87 -2.53
C ASP A 329 19.66 -0.73 -2.07
N PHE A 330 20.25 0.46 -2.21
CA PHE A 330 21.66 0.67 -1.90
C PHE A 330 21.94 0.64 -0.39
N VAL A 331 21.19 1.42 0.39
CA VAL A 331 21.36 1.44 1.85
C VAL A 331 20.88 0.11 2.45
N GLY A 332 19.82 -0.49 1.89
CA GLY A 332 19.36 -1.83 2.24
C GLY A 332 20.45 -2.89 2.06
N GLU A 333 21.20 -2.84 0.95
CA GLU A 333 22.38 -3.71 0.73
C GLU A 333 23.49 -3.42 1.76
N LEU A 334 23.78 -2.14 2.05
CA LEU A 334 24.81 -1.77 3.03
C LEU A 334 24.53 -2.32 4.44
N ILE A 335 23.26 -2.40 4.85
CA ILE A 335 22.89 -2.84 6.19
C ILE A 335 22.61 -4.34 6.29
N SER A 336 22.10 -4.97 5.22
CA SER A 336 21.73 -6.39 5.23
C SER A 336 22.77 -7.31 4.58
N GLY A 337 23.72 -6.76 3.83
CA GLY A 337 24.77 -7.51 3.14
C GLY A 337 24.31 -8.23 1.86
N GLY A 338 23.10 -7.97 1.36
CA GLY A 338 22.60 -8.57 0.12
C GLY A 338 21.62 -7.67 -0.62
N HIS A 339 21.40 -7.99 -1.90
CA HIS A 339 20.62 -7.16 -2.81
C HIS A 339 19.40 -7.91 -3.36
N ILE A 340 18.25 -7.23 -3.40
CA ILE A 340 16.97 -7.83 -3.76
C ILE A 340 16.69 -7.85 -5.28
N ASN A 341 17.26 -6.92 -6.04
CA ASN A 341 16.97 -6.70 -7.46
C ASN A 341 18.10 -7.14 -8.40
N VAL A 342 18.59 -8.37 -8.19
CA VAL A 342 19.75 -8.95 -8.87
C VAL A 342 19.66 -8.91 -10.41
N ALA A 343 18.48 -9.15 -10.99
CA ALA A 343 18.30 -9.16 -12.45
C ALA A 343 18.46 -7.77 -13.09
N ALA A 344 17.85 -6.74 -12.49
CA ALA A 344 17.98 -5.35 -12.95
C ALA A 344 19.44 -4.89 -12.84
N ARG A 345 20.12 -5.24 -11.74
CA ARG A 345 21.54 -4.97 -11.51
C ARG A 345 22.44 -5.57 -12.60
N ALA A 346 22.25 -6.86 -12.91
CA ALA A 346 23.05 -7.57 -13.91
C ALA A 346 22.89 -6.98 -15.33
N TYR A 347 21.66 -6.65 -15.73
CA TYR A 347 21.41 -5.98 -17.00
C TYR A 347 22.00 -4.58 -17.02
N GLY A 348 21.86 -3.84 -15.91
CA GLY A 348 22.44 -2.52 -15.74
C GLY A 348 23.96 -2.50 -15.90
N ASP A 349 24.66 -3.52 -15.40
CA ASP A 349 26.12 -3.62 -15.52
C ASP A 349 26.57 -3.81 -16.98
N ALA A 350 25.78 -4.55 -17.77
CA ALA A 350 26.06 -4.74 -19.19
C ALA A 350 25.70 -3.52 -20.07
N HIS A 351 24.77 -2.66 -19.62
CA HIS A 351 24.21 -1.56 -20.43
C HIS A 351 24.34 -0.17 -19.79
N GLU A 352 25.25 -0.01 -18.81
CA GLU A 352 25.30 1.14 -17.90
C GLU A 352 25.30 2.50 -18.63
N ALA A 353 26.17 2.66 -19.63
CA ALA A 353 26.30 3.91 -20.39
C ALA A 353 25.04 4.23 -21.23
N ALA A 354 24.46 3.23 -21.88
CA ALA A 354 23.26 3.40 -22.70
C ALA A 354 22.06 3.76 -21.83
N LEU A 355 21.87 3.04 -20.72
CA LEU A 355 20.80 3.31 -19.76
C LEU A 355 20.92 4.69 -19.13
N TRP A 356 22.14 5.11 -18.74
CA TRP A 356 22.32 6.46 -18.23
C TRP A 356 21.91 7.53 -19.24
N CYS A 357 22.29 7.38 -20.51
CA CYS A 357 21.97 8.38 -21.52
C CYS A 357 20.46 8.44 -21.83
N GLU A 358 19.78 7.30 -21.87
CA GLU A 358 18.32 7.24 -21.99
C GLU A 358 17.66 7.88 -20.76
N PHE A 359 18.07 7.47 -19.56
CA PHE A 359 17.53 7.95 -18.29
C PHE A 359 17.71 9.47 -18.16
N ARG A 360 18.90 10.01 -18.45
CA ARG A 360 19.20 11.45 -18.36
C ARG A 360 18.27 12.28 -19.23
N GLY A 361 17.84 11.76 -20.38
CA GLY A 361 16.89 12.44 -21.27
C GLY A 361 15.46 12.48 -20.73
N GLN A 362 15.10 11.58 -19.80
CA GLN A 362 13.73 11.37 -19.33
C GLN A 362 13.54 11.72 -17.84
N MET A 363 14.62 11.74 -17.04
CA MET A 363 14.57 11.76 -15.57
C MET A 363 13.83 12.96 -14.96
N GLY A 364 13.74 14.08 -15.68
CA GLY A 364 12.96 15.25 -15.26
C GLY A 364 11.45 15.15 -15.48
N GLY A 365 10.99 14.19 -16.30
CA GLY A 365 9.58 13.95 -16.59
C GLY A 365 8.87 13.17 -15.50
N THR A 366 7.53 13.17 -15.54
CA THR A 366 6.67 12.42 -14.59
C THR A 366 6.17 11.09 -15.13
N ASP A 367 6.53 10.76 -16.37
CA ASP A 367 6.29 9.43 -16.94
C ASP A 367 7.48 8.54 -16.61
N PHE A 368 7.23 7.52 -15.78
CA PHE A 368 8.21 6.51 -15.40
C PHE A 368 7.78 5.11 -15.84
N SER A 369 6.76 4.98 -16.70
CA SER A 369 6.19 3.68 -17.10
C SER A 369 7.17 2.76 -17.84
N GLU A 370 8.23 3.31 -18.44
CA GLU A 370 9.31 2.57 -19.09
C GLU A 370 10.42 2.13 -18.13
N TRP A 371 10.42 2.62 -16.88
CA TRP A 371 11.51 2.49 -15.93
C TRP A 371 11.12 1.85 -14.59
N LEU A 372 9.88 2.05 -14.15
CA LEU A 372 9.41 1.68 -12.82
C LEU A 372 8.02 1.06 -12.88
N TYR A 373 7.82 0.03 -12.06
CA TYR A 373 6.58 -0.73 -11.87
C TYR A 373 6.03 -1.33 -13.17
N ASN A 374 6.92 -1.67 -14.10
CA ASN A 374 6.60 -2.03 -15.48
C ASN A 374 6.75 -3.53 -15.77
N GLY A 375 6.74 -4.36 -14.72
CA GLY A 375 6.95 -5.80 -14.85
C GLY A 375 5.91 -6.57 -15.67
N ASN A 376 4.75 -5.97 -15.94
CA ASN A 376 3.73 -6.55 -16.84
C ASN A 376 3.80 -5.99 -18.28
N THR A 377 4.55 -4.92 -18.52
CA THR A 377 4.58 -4.22 -19.83
C THR A 377 5.92 -4.37 -20.54
N THR A 378 7.03 -4.46 -19.81
CA THR A 378 8.36 -4.67 -20.39
C THR A 378 8.48 -6.02 -21.08
N ARG A 379 9.28 -6.08 -22.17
CA ARG A 379 9.49 -7.30 -22.97
C ARG A 379 10.96 -7.60 -23.22
N ASP A 380 11.70 -6.59 -23.69
CA ASP A 380 13.06 -6.77 -24.20
C ASP A 380 14.16 -6.47 -23.16
N ARG A 381 13.77 -5.97 -21.98
CA ARG A 381 14.66 -5.65 -20.87
C ARG A 381 14.01 -5.98 -19.52
N PRO A 382 14.79 -6.20 -18.45
CA PRO A 382 14.23 -6.38 -17.12
C PRO A 382 13.35 -5.20 -16.71
N ALA A 383 12.36 -5.49 -15.88
CA ALA A 383 11.55 -4.46 -15.24
C ALA A 383 12.39 -3.64 -14.27
N ASP A 384 11.86 -2.48 -13.88
CA ASP A 384 12.33 -1.72 -12.72
C ASP A 384 13.79 -1.23 -12.83
N LEU A 385 14.28 -0.97 -14.05
CA LEU A 385 15.63 -0.43 -14.28
C LEU A 385 15.86 0.95 -13.64
N GLY A 386 14.79 1.68 -13.29
CA GLY A 386 14.89 2.89 -12.49
C GLY A 386 15.49 2.65 -11.09
N TYR A 387 15.25 1.46 -10.50
CA TYR A 387 15.87 1.06 -9.23
C TYR A 387 17.40 1.01 -9.36
N ASP A 388 17.89 0.31 -10.39
CA ASP A 388 19.34 0.20 -10.64
C ASP A 388 19.98 1.58 -10.92
N MET A 389 19.28 2.46 -11.65
CA MET A 389 19.82 3.79 -11.93
C MET A 389 19.91 4.66 -10.68
N GLY A 390 18.86 4.67 -9.85
CA GLY A 390 18.90 5.33 -8.55
C GLY A 390 19.97 4.77 -7.62
N TYR A 391 20.11 3.43 -7.58
CA TYR A 391 21.14 2.73 -6.81
C TYR A 391 22.54 3.19 -7.21
N ARG A 392 22.81 3.31 -8.52
CA ARG A 392 24.13 3.71 -9.02
C ARG A 392 24.47 5.15 -8.66
N ILE A 393 23.50 6.06 -8.78
CA ILE A 393 23.65 7.46 -8.38
C ILE A 393 23.93 7.54 -6.87
N ALA A 394 23.15 6.82 -6.06
CA ALA A 394 23.31 6.72 -4.61
C ALA A 394 24.70 6.20 -4.22
N ARG A 395 25.12 5.09 -4.82
CA ARG A 395 26.43 4.47 -4.59
C ARG A 395 27.59 5.37 -5.02
N ALA A 396 27.46 6.08 -6.14
CA ALA A 396 28.47 7.02 -6.61
C ALA A 396 28.65 8.17 -5.62
N TYR A 397 27.54 8.76 -5.15
CA TYR A 397 27.56 9.77 -4.10
C TYR A 397 28.22 9.25 -2.82
N TYR A 398 27.75 8.12 -2.31
CA TYR A 398 28.31 7.49 -1.10
C TYR A 398 29.80 7.25 -1.20
N ARG A 399 30.29 6.75 -2.34
CA ARG A 399 31.73 6.51 -2.56
C ARG A 399 32.54 7.79 -2.55
N ARG A 400 32.04 8.86 -3.17
CA ARG A 400 32.71 10.15 -3.29
C ARG A 400 32.78 10.91 -1.98
N THR A 401 31.74 10.81 -1.14
CA THR A 401 31.69 11.50 0.16
C THR A 401 32.63 10.84 1.16
N ARG A 402 33.48 11.63 1.84
CA ARG A 402 34.47 11.10 2.81
C ARG A 402 33.80 10.59 4.08
N ASP A 403 32.92 11.41 4.65
CA ASP A 403 32.13 11.03 5.82
C ASP A 403 30.96 10.15 5.37
N LYS A 404 31.01 8.86 5.72
CA LYS A 404 30.00 7.89 5.32
C LYS A 404 28.68 8.04 6.08
N ARG A 405 28.70 8.55 7.31
CA ARG A 405 27.47 8.82 8.07
C ARG A 405 26.74 10.02 7.47
N GLN A 406 27.49 11.08 7.14
CA GLN A 406 26.92 12.22 6.42
C GLN A 406 26.37 11.78 5.06
N ALA A 407 27.07 10.90 4.33
CA ALA A 407 26.59 10.38 3.06
C ALA A 407 25.24 9.65 3.17
N VAL A 408 25.05 8.81 4.21
CA VAL A 408 23.77 8.13 4.45
C VAL A 408 22.68 9.13 4.81
N ARG A 409 22.99 10.12 5.66
CA ARG A 409 22.03 11.18 5.99
C ARG A 409 21.58 11.97 4.75
N ASP A 410 22.51 12.31 3.87
CA ASP A 410 22.21 13.02 2.62
C ASP A 410 21.37 12.15 1.68
N LEU A 411 21.66 10.85 1.60
CA LEU A 411 20.86 9.87 0.85
C LEU A 411 19.42 9.76 1.36
N LEU A 412 19.20 9.84 2.68
CA LEU A 412 17.86 9.71 3.28
C LEU A 412 17.06 11.02 3.28
N ARG A 413 17.70 12.17 3.02
CA ARG A 413 17.09 13.50 3.15
C ARG A 413 17.25 14.37 1.90
N ILE A 414 17.19 13.76 0.72
CA ILE A 414 17.36 14.46 -0.55
C ILE A 414 16.23 15.49 -0.73
N ARG A 415 16.62 16.77 -0.90
CA ARG A 415 15.70 17.88 -1.20
C ARG A 415 15.83 18.38 -2.63
N ASP A 416 17.05 18.51 -3.14
CA ASP A 416 17.37 18.85 -4.54
C ASP A 416 17.89 17.61 -5.26
N PHE A 417 17.02 16.92 -6.00
CA PHE A 417 17.35 15.68 -6.69
C PHE A 417 18.33 15.89 -7.86
N GLU A 418 18.19 16.97 -8.63
CA GLU A 418 19.11 17.24 -9.74
C GLU A 418 20.49 17.67 -9.22
N GLY A 419 20.52 18.49 -8.17
CA GLY A 419 21.73 18.84 -7.45
C GLY A 419 22.42 17.60 -6.88
N PHE A 420 21.66 16.66 -6.31
CA PHE A 420 22.18 15.40 -5.79
C PHE A 420 22.85 14.56 -6.89
N VAL A 421 22.22 14.44 -8.07
CA VAL A 421 22.83 13.75 -9.23
C VAL A 421 24.15 14.39 -9.62
N LYS A 422 24.21 15.73 -9.70
CA LYS A 422 25.46 16.45 -10.00
C LYS A 422 26.52 16.19 -8.94
N ALA A 423 26.16 16.28 -7.65
CA ALA A 423 27.07 16.04 -6.53
C ALA A 423 27.59 14.60 -6.48
N SER A 424 26.81 13.62 -6.95
CA SER A 424 27.24 12.22 -7.04
C SER A 424 28.41 12.01 -8.02
N GLY A 425 28.57 12.90 -9.01
CA GLY A 425 29.50 12.75 -10.12
C GLY A 425 29.18 11.57 -11.05
N TYR A 426 28.05 10.89 -10.87
CA TYR A 426 27.71 9.69 -11.65
C TYR A 426 27.65 9.98 -13.16
N GLY A 427 27.03 11.10 -13.53
CA GLY A 427 26.89 11.51 -14.92
C GLY A 427 28.21 11.91 -15.60
N GLU A 428 29.26 12.23 -14.84
CA GLU A 428 30.58 12.63 -15.37
C GLU A 428 31.31 11.44 -16.03
N ARG A 429 30.87 10.21 -15.74
CA ARG A 429 31.47 8.97 -16.26
C ARG A 429 31.14 8.69 -17.73
N PHE A 430 30.14 9.37 -18.31
CA PHE A 430 29.56 9.00 -19.59
C PHE A 430 29.46 10.19 -20.55
N ALA A 431 29.85 9.97 -21.81
CA ALA A 431 29.62 10.90 -22.91
C ALA A 431 28.36 10.49 -23.67
N CYS A 432 27.23 11.16 -23.41
CA CYS A 432 25.98 10.87 -24.11
C CYS A 432 25.94 11.56 -25.48
N PRO A 433 25.54 10.86 -26.55
CA PRO A 433 25.30 11.48 -27.85
C PRO A 433 24.30 12.62 -27.72
N ARG A 434 24.49 13.71 -28.49
CA ARG A 434 23.45 14.73 -28.63
C ARG A 434 22.26 14.08 -29.33
N THR A 435 21.11 14.04 -28.67
CA THR A 435 19.85 13.64 -29.29
C THR A 435 19.55 14.63 -30.41
N GLY A 436 19.46 14.14 -31.65
CA GLY A 436 19.03 14.93 -32.80
C GLY A 436 17.63 15.47 -32.54
N SER A 437 17.45 16.76 -32.80
CA SER A 437 16.21 17.54 -32.67
C SER A 437 15.06 16.96 -33.47
#